data_AF-A0A7J3J7S7-F1
#
_entry.id   AF-A0A7J3J7S7-F1
#
_cell.length_a   1.000
_cell.length_b   1.000
_cell.length_c   1.000
_cell.angle_alpha   90.00
_cell.angle_beta   90.00
_cell.angle_gamma   90.00
#
_symmetry.space_group_name_H-M   'P 1'
#
loop_
_entity.id
_entity.type
_entity.pdbx_description
1 polymer ?
#
loop_
_entity_poly.entity_id
_entity_poly.type
_entity_poly.pdbx_seq_one_letter_code
_entity_poly.pdbx_strand_id
1 'polypeptide(L)'
;MVIVAKDPTKTETIVAGWENPSNALSKDGLYTRGYALHAEQEYSGYGFDLPFGVKINKVVVKSQLYATSSDDILVVKIWDGLAWYEKRIDKYTTPSIPLTPTDISLDFTNVTNWTAGKVNNIRTRIYYAYYAPASVYVDNLTVEVDYTTTEEKEEAIQETVAQFIKAYWKELSVLAVIIAIVIAIILGVW
;
A
#
# COMPACT_ATOMS: atom_id res chain seq x y z
N MET A 1 -1.55 10.48 7.40
CA MET A 1 -1.00 9.38 6.55
C MET A 1 -1.15 8.05 7.27
N VAL A 2 -1.69 7.02 6.61
CA VAL A 2 -1.97 5.72 7.22
C VAL A 2 -1.36 4.60 6.37
N ILE A 3 -0.61 3.69 7.01
CA ILE A 3 -0.04 2.49 6.37
C ILE A 3 -0.71 1.27 6.98
N VAL A 4 -1.27 0.41 6.13
CA VAL A 4 -1.91 -0.85 6.54
C VAL A 4 -1.31 -1.99 5.74
N ALA A 5 -0.88 -3.05 6.43
CA ALA A 5 -0.45 -4.30 5.83
C ALA A 5 -1.45 -5.41 6.15
N LYS A 6 -1.76 -6.24 5.17
CA LYS A 6 -2.66 -7.38 5.30
C LYS A 6 -2.09 -8.61 4.63
N ASP A 7 -2.31 -9.75 5.26
CA ASP A 7 -2.00 -11.05 4.70
C ASP A 7 -3.26 -11.69 4.10
N PRO A 8 -3.12 -12.55 3.07
CA PRO A 8 -4.25 -13.29 2.54
C PRO A 8 -4.72 -14.35 3.55
N THR A 9 -6.00 -14.70 3.50
CA THR A 9 -6.59 -15.73 4.37
C THR A 9 -7.01 -16.98 3.61
N LYS A 10 -6.92 -16.94 2.28
CA LYS A 10 -7.35 -18.02 1.38
C LYS A 10 -6.35 -18.18 0.25
N THR A 11 -6.27 -19.40 -0.25
CA THR A 11 -5.48 -19.73 -1.43
C THR A 11 -6.24 -20.70 -2.34
N GLU A 12 -6.04 -20.58 -3.64
CA GLU A 12 -6.70 -21.39 -4.67
C GLU A 12 -5.70 -21.79 -5.76
N THR A 13 -5.65 -23.08 -6.08
CA THR A 13 -4.78 -23.59 -7.15
C THR A 13 -5.38 -23.27 -8.51
N ILE A 14 -4.67 -22.50 -9.31
CA ILE A 14 -5.04 -22.17 -10.68
C ILE A 14 -4.43 -23.20 -11.64
N VAL A 15 -3.13 -23.48 -11.47
CA VAL A 15 -2.40 -24.54 -12.17
C VAL A 15 -1.53 -25.28 -11.16
N ALA A 16 -1.64 -26.60 -11.13
CA ALA A 16 -0.90 -27.45 -10.19
C ALA A 16 0.63 -27.29 -10.31
N GLY A 17 1.35 -27.55 -9.21
CA GLY A 17 2.82 -27.43 -9.14
C GLY A 17 3.36 -26.60 -7.99
N TRP A 18 2.48 -26.22 -7.06
CA TRP A 18 2.82 -25.63 -5.77
C TRP A 18 2.58 -26.65 -4.65
N GLU A 19 3.57 -26.85 -3.79
CA GLU A 19 3.50 -27.61 -2.55
C GLU A 19 3.18 -26.65 -1.38
N ASN A 20 2.28 -27.07 -0.49
CA ASN A 20 1.89 -26.34 0.72
C ASN A 20 1.54 -24.85 0.47
N PRO A 21 0.59 -24.53 -0.42
CA PRO A 21 0.28 -23.14 -0.78
C PRO A 21 -0.20 -22.29 0.41
N SER A 22 -0.75 -22.91 1.45
CA SER A 22 -1.17 -22.26 2.69
C SER A 22 -0.02 -21.62 3.48
N ASN A 23 1.22 -22.06 3.26
CA ASN A 23 2.37 -21.51 3.98
C ASN A 23 2.64 -20.05 3.61
N ALA A 24 2.21 -19.58 2.42
CA ALA A 24 2.33 -18.17 2.06
C ALA A 24 1.20 -17.25 2.60
N LEU A 25 0.34 -17.77 3.49
CA LEU A 25 -0.75 -16.99 4.11
C LEU A 25 -0.27 -16.10 5.26
N SER A 26 0.93 -16.30 5.79
CA SER A 26 1.49 -15.48 6.87
C SER A 26 2.99 -15.73 6.98
N LYS A 27 3.76 -14.71 7.38
CA LYS A 27 5.20 -14.88 7.60
C LYS A 27 5.47 -15.68 8.87
N ASP A 28 5.77 -16.97 8.73
CA ASP A 28 6.00 -17.90 9.85
C ASP A 28 7.27 -18.76 9.67
N GLY A 29 7.99 -18.58 8.57
CA GLY A 29 9.20 -19.33 8.23
C GLY A 29 8.92 -20.66 7.53
N LEU A 30 7.65 -20.96 7.21
CA LEU A 30 7.26 -22.08 6.36
C LEU A 30 7.08 -21.58 4.92
N TYR A 31 7.50 -22.38 3.95
CA TYR A 31 7.46 -21.96 2.54
C TYR A 31 6.44 -22.77 1.75
N THR A 32 5.69 -22.09 0.88
CA THR A 32 5.14 -22.76 -0.30
C THR A 32 6.26 -22.95 -1.31
N ARG A 33 6.28 -24.10 -1.98
CA ARG A 33 7.33 -24.46 -2.92
C ARG A 33 6.75 -24.64 -4.32
N GLY A 34 7.21 -23.83 -5.27
CA GLY A 34 6.94 -24.02 -6.69
C GLY A 34 7.98 -24.95 -7.29
N TYR A 35 7.56 -26.01 -7.98
CA TYR A 35 8.46 -27.01 -8.59
C TYR A 35 8.06 -27.41 -10.02
N ALA A 36 6.84 -27.11 -10.47
CA ALA A 36 6.40 -27.42 -11.83
C ALA A 36 6.40 -26.17 -12.73
N LEU A 37 6.85 -26.33 -13.97
CA LEU A 37 6.82 -25.26 -14.96
C LEU A 37 5.36 -24.82 -15.20
N HIS A 38 5.12 -23.51 -15.21
CA HIS A 38 3.80 -22.90 -15.41
C HIS A 38 2.81 -23.08 -14.24
N ALA A 39 3.28 -23.50 -13.06
CA ALA A 39 2.42 -23.58 -11.87
C ALA A 39 1.94 -22.19 -11.45
N GLU A 40 0.66 -22.07 -11.06
CA GLU A 40 0.05 -20.80 -10.67
C GLU A 40 -0.88 -20.97 -9.46
N GLN A 41 -0.71 -20.11 -8.47
CA GLN A 41 -1.47 -20.13 -7.22
C GLN A 41 -2.03 -18.73 -6.93
N GLU A 42 -3.33 -18.64 -6.61
CA GLU A 42 -4.02 -17.41 -6.22
C GLU A 42 -4.15 -17.29 -4.70
N TYR A 43 -4.11 -16.05 -4.21
CA TYR A 43 -4.26 -15.68 -2.82
C TYR A 43 -5.27 -14.54 -2.67
N SER A 44 -6.17 -14.66 -1.72
CA SER A 44 -7.28 -13.71 -1.54
C SER A 44 -7.70 -13.58 -0.08
N GLY A 45 -8.69 -12.72 0.17
CA GLY A 45 -9.23 -12.51 1.51
C GLY A 45 -8.32 -11.66 2.40
N TYR A 46 -7.66 -10.65 1.82
CA TYR A 46 -6.81 -9.69 2.54
C TYR A 46 -7.56 -8.87 3.60
N GLY A 47 -8.87 -8.66 3.45
CA GLY A 47 -9.67 -7.97 4.46
C GLY A 47 -9.31 -6.49 4.64
N PHE A 48 -8.91 -5.82 3.56
CA PHE A 48 -8.86 -4.37 3.54
C PHE A 48 -10.27 -3.78 3.61
N ASP A 49 -10.41 -2.70 4.39
CA ASP A 49 -11.65 -1.93 4.54
C ASP A 49 -11.33 -0.43 4.55
N LEU A 50 -10.81 0.06 3.42
CA LEU A 50 -10.46 1.47 3.28
C LEU A 50 -11.75 2.30 3.08
N PRO A 51 -11.86 3.46 3.76
CA PRO A 51 -13.01 4.33 3.58
C PRO A 51 -13.04 4.92 2.16
N PHE A 52 -14.25 5.30 1.70
CA PHE A 52 -14.41 5.91 0.39
C PHE A 52 -13.71 7.28 0.32
N GLY A 53 -13.15 7.62 -0.85
CA GLY A 53 -12.55 8.94 -1.09
C GLY A 53 -11.11 9.12 -0.60
N VAL A 54 -10.50 8.12 0.04
CA VAL A 54 -9.07 8.19 0.38
C VAL A 54 -8.19 8.23 -0.87
N LYS A 55 -7.07 8.95 -0.75
CA LYS A 55 -6.02 8.94 -1.78
C LYS A 55 -5.04 7.81 -1.50
N ILE A 56 -4.90 6.88 -2.42
CA ILE A 56 -3.88 5.82 -2.34
C ILE A 56 -2.54 6.39 -2.80
N ASN A 57 -1.54 6.34 -1.92
CA ASN A 57 -0.19 6.85 -2.18
C ASN A 57 0.75 5.73 -2.63
N LYS A 58 0.59 4.52 -2.10
CA LYS A 58 1.45 3.38 -2.41
C LYS A 58 0.71 2.04 -2.28
N VAL A 59 1.02 1.10 -3.17
CA VAL A 59 0.60 -0.31 -3.08
C VAL A 59 1.79 -1.21 -3.34
N VAL A 60 2.14 -2.04 -2.34
CA VAL A 60 3.32 -2.92 -2.39
C VAL A 60 2.92 -4.34 -2.04
N VAL A 61 3.42 -5.32 -2.79
CA VAL A 61 3.39 -6.73 -2.36
C VAL A 61 4.74 -7.07 -1.72
N LYS A 62 4.71 -7.55 -0.48
CA LYS A 62 5.88 -7.98 0.29
C LYS A 62 5.89 -9.49 0.40
N SER A 63 7.08 -10.06 0.32
CA SER A 63 7.27 -11.50 0.38
C SER A 63 8.68 -11.83 0.86
N GLN A 64 8.84 -12.84 1.69
CA GLN A 64 10.11 -13.51 1.91
C GLN A 64 10.19 -14.69 0.96
N LEU A 65 11.27 -14.75 0.18
CA LEU A 65 11.46 -15.83 -0.78
C LEU A 65 12.92 -16.15 -1.04
N TYR A 66 13.14 -17.30 -1.67
CA TYR A 66 14.40 -17.69 -2.27
C TYR A 66 14.20 -18.76 -3.34
N ALA A 67 15.22 -18.98 -4.16
CA ALA A 67 15.27 -20.03 -5.15
C ALA A 67 16.49 -20.93 -4.95
N THR A 68 16.42 -22.12 -5.55
CA THR A 68 17.55 -23.07 -5.58
C THR A 68 18.44 -22.87 -6.81
N SER A 69 17.97 -22.11 -7.80
CA SER A 69 18.73 -21.71 -8.98
C SER A 69 18.48 -20.23 -9.32
N SER A 70 19.45 -19.58 -9.95
CA SER A 70 19.26 -18.24 -10.52
C SER A 70 18.48 -18.26 -11.84
N ASP A 71 18.28 -19.44 -12.42
CA ASP A 71 17.45 -19.66 -13.62
C ASP A 71 15.95 -19.79 -13.31
N ASP A 72 15.58 -19.77 -12.03
CA ASP A 72 14.21 -19.72 -11.58
C ASP A 72 13.59 -18.34 -11.83
N ILE A 73 12.29 -18.34 -12.14
CA ILE A 73 11.50 -17.16 -12.40
C ILE A 73 10.26 -17.22 -11.52
N LEU A 74 10.10 -16.23 -10.66
CA LEU A 74 8.84 -15.98 -9.96
C LEU A 74 8.16 -14.77 -10.59
N VAL A 75 6.88 -14.90 -10.92
CA VAL A 75 6.04 -13.78 -11.30
C VAL A 75 4.99 -13.57 -10.21
N VAL A 76 4.98 -12.38 -9.62
CA VAL A 76 3.95 -11.96 -8.67
C VAL A 76 2.96 -11.08 -9.40
N LYS A 77 1.67 -11.40 -9.29
CA LYS A 77 0.58 -10.66 -9.90
C LYS A 77 -0.32 -10.06 -8.82
N ILE A 78 -0.91 -8.90 -9.12
CA ILE A 78 -1.94 -8.25 -8.31
C ILE A 78 -3.18 -7.95 -9.15
N TRP A 79 -4.35 -8.21 -8.58
CA TRP A 79 -5.65 -7.92 -9.17
C TRP A 79 -6.20 -6.61 -8.61
N ASP A 80 -6.64 -5.70 -9.48
CA ASP A 80 -7.22 -4.41 -9.07
C ASP A 80 -8.75 -4.38 -9.07
N GLY A 81 -9.42 -5.53 -9.30
CA GLY A 81 -10.86 -5.59 -9.53
C GLY A 81 -11.24 -5.75 -11.01
N LEU A 82 -10.34 -5.42 -11.94
CA LEU A 82 -10.59 -5.43 -13.38
C LEU A 82 -9.50 -6.12 -14.21
N ALA A 83 -8.23 -5.95 -13.84
CA ALA A 83 -7.10 -6.52 -14.56
C ALA A 83 -6.01 -7.06 -13.62
N TRP A 84 -5.25 -8.02 -14.12
CA TRP A 84 -4.03 -8.52 -13.48
C TRP A 84 -2.84 -7.69 -13.94
N TYR A 85 -2.00 -7.27 -13.00
CA TYR A 85 -0.72 -6.64 -13.26
C TYR A 85 0.37 -7.49 -12.64
N GLU A 86 1.53 -7.57 -13.30
CA GLU A 86 2.57 -8.51 -12.91
C GLU A 86 3.94 -7.86 -12.77
N LYS A 87 4.75 -8.46 -11.90
CA LYS A 87 6.18 -8.20 -11.81
C LYS A 87 6.94 -9.52 -11.77
N ARG A 88 7.99 -9.57 -12.58
CA ARG A 88 8.90 -10.69 -12.68
C ARG A 88 10.07 -10.50 -11.72
N ILE A 89 10.51 -11.60 -11.11
CA ILE A 89 11.70 -11.73 -10.30
C ILE A 89 12.51 -12.89 -10.88
N ASP A 90 13.64 -12.56 -11.50
CA ASP A 90 14.61 -13.50 -12.07
C ASP A 90 16.03 -12.93 -11.89
N LYS A 91 17.05 -13.55 -12.49
CA LYS A 91 18.44 -13.05 -12.41
C LYS A 91 18.73 -11.73 -13.15
N TYR A 92 17.81 -11.26 -13.98
CA TYR A 92 17.94 -10.06 -14.82
C TYR A 92 17.07 -8.89 -14.33
N THR A 93 16.19 -9.10 -13.35
CA THR A 93 15.32 -8.05 -12.78
C THR A 93 15.93 -7.42 -11.54
N THR A 94 15.36 -6.29 -11.10
CA THR A 94 15.62 -5.68 -9.79
C THR A 94 14.30 -5.56 -9.02
N PRO A 95 14.15 -6.23 -7.86
CA PRO A 95 15.11 -7.15 -7.25
C PRO A 95 15.34 -8.40 -8.11
N SER A 96 16.54 -8.98 -8.01
CA SER A 96 16.86 -10.26 -8.63
C SER A 96 16.40 -11.40 -7.74
N ILE A 97 16.18 -12.59 -8.31
CA ILE A 97 15.82 -13.77 -7.51
C ILE A 97 16.94 -14.14 -6.52
N PRO A 98 16.67 -14.15 -5.19
CA PRO A 98 17.68 -14.44 -4.19
C PRO A 98 17.86 -15.95 -4.02
N LEU A 99 19.10 -16.38 -3.70
CA LEU A 99 19.43 -17.80 -3.43
C LEU A 99 19.39 -18.16 -1.93
N THR A 100 19.07 -17.20 -1.09
CA THR A 100 18.86 -17.36 0.36
C THR A 100 17.60 -16.60 0.76
N PRO A 101 16.89 -17.02 1.82
CA PRO A 101 15.68 -16.34 2.29
C PRO A 101 15.89 -14.83 2.41
N THR A 102 15.15 -14.06 1.63
CA THR A 102 15.29 -12.60 1.55
C THR A 102 13.92 -11.95 1.47
N ASP A 103 13.71 -10.89 2.26
CA ASP A 103 12.53 -10.05 2.16
C ASP A 103 12.61 -9.17 0.91
N ILE A 104 11.61 -9.28 0.05
CA ILE A 104 11.46 -8.46 -1.16
C ILE A 104 10.21 -7.60 -1.08
N SER A 105 10.23 -6.49 -1.80
CA SER A 105 9.09 -5.57 -1.93
C SER A 105 8.89 -5.20 -3.39
N LEU A 106 7.67 -5.39 -3.88
CA LEU A 106 7.27 -5.17 -5.26
C LEU A 106 6.27 -4.02 -5.34
N ASP A 107 6.68 -2.90 -5.95
CA ASP A 107 5.89 -1.67 -6.00
C ASP A 107 4.89 -1.64 -7.18
N PHE A 108 3.60 -1.84 -6.89
CA PHE A 108 2.50 -1.81 -7.84
C PHE A 108 1.77 -0.46 -7.90
N THR A 109 2.31 0.60 -7.29
CA THR A 109 1.63 1.90 -7.18
C THR A 109 1.22 2.47 -8.54
N ASN A 110 2.09 2.35 -9.54
CA ASN A 110 1.89 2.99 -10.85
C ASN A 110 1.29 2.07 -11.92
N VAL A 111 0.82 0.87 -11.57
CA VAL A 111 0.26 -0.06 -12.58
C VAL A 111 -1.18 0.28 -12.95
N THR A 112 -1.89 1.01 -12.08
CA THR A 112 -3.28 1.40 -12.26
C THR A 112 -3.58 2.62 -11.39
N ASN A 113 -4.72 3.27 -11.62
CA ASN A 113 -5.21 4.29 -10.70
C ASN A 113 -5.92 3.60 -9.52
N TRP A 114 -5.22 3.48 -8.39
CA TRP A 114 -5.73 2.84 -7.19
C TRP A 114 -6.81 3.67 -6.50
N THR A 115 -7.91 3.01 -6.16
CA THR A 115 -8.99 3.57 -5.33
C THR A 115 -9.23 2.64 -4.14
N ALA A 116 -9.91 3.13 -3.10
CA ALA A 116 -10.32 2.30 -1.97
C ALA A 116 -11.06 1.02 -2.42
N GLY A 117 -11.98 1.16 -3.39
CA GLY A 117 -12.73 0.01 -3.93
C GLY A 117 -11.83 -1.02 -4.60
N LYS A 118 -10.77 -0.61 -5.31
CA LYS A 118 -9.80 -1.54 -5.89
C LYS A 118 -8.98 -2.24 -4.82
N VAL A 119 -8.52 -1.49 -3.81
CA VAL A 119 -7.74 -2.04 -2.68
C VAL A 119 -8.54 -3.08 -1.90
N ASN A 120 -9.80 -2.80 -1.61
CA ASN A 120 -10.69 -3.72 -0.87
C ASN A 120 -10.98 -5.02 -1.66
N ASN A 121 -10.69 -5.05 -2.96
CA ASN A 121 -10.85 -6.21 -3.84
C ASN A 121 -9.52 -6.84 -4.30
N ILE A 122 -8.40 -6.49 -3.66
CA ILE A 122 -7.09 -7.06 -4.01
C ILE A 122 -7.09 -8.58 -3.88
N ARG A 123 -6.49 -9.21 -4.89
CA ARG A 123 -6.03 -10.60 -4.90
C ARG A 123 -4.62 -10.62 -5.45
N THR A 124 -3.85 -11.63 -5.11
CA THR A 124 -2.52 -11.82 -5.68
C THR A 124 -2.39 -13.20 -6.30
N ARG A 125 -1.44 -13.35 -7.22
CA ARG A 125 -1.02 -14.66 -7.72
C ARG A 125 0.49 -14.77 -7.70
N ILE A 126 0.97 -15.99 -7.56
CA ILE A 126 2.33 -16.36 -7.89
C ILE A 126 2.31 -17.35 -9.04
N TYR A 127 3.22 -17.14 -9.97
CA TYR A 127 3.43 -18.01 -11.11
C TYR A 127 4.91 -18.39 -11.18
N TYR A 128 5.17 -19.67 -11.40
CA TYR A 128 6.51 -20.23 -11.43
C TYR A 128 6.91 -20.68 -12.83
N ALA A 129 8.10 -20.29 -13.26
CA ALA A 129 8.75 -20.77 -14.47
C ALA A 129 10.25 -20.95 -14.24
N TYR A 130 10.92 -21.66 -15.15
CA TYR A 130 12.36 -21.87 -15.08
C TYR A 130 12.96 -22.09 -16.46
N TYR A 131 14.27 -21.89 -16.61
CA TYR A 131 15.03 -22.36 -17.77
C TYR A 131 15.60 -23.77 -17.58
N ALA A 132 15.84 -24.19 -16.33
CA ALA A 132 16.23 -25.54 -15.94
C ALA A 132 15.47 -25.96 -14.66
N PRO A 133 15.09 -27.25 -14.50
CA PRO A 133 14.29 -27.68 -13.36
C PRO A 133 14.93 -27.33 -12.00
N ALA A 134 14.20 -26.62 -11.17
CA ALA A 134 14.62 -26.21 -9.83
C ALA A 134 13.40 -25.96 -8.94
N SER A 135 13.49 -25.04 -7.97
CA SER A 135 12.37 -24.71 -7.07
C SER A 135 12.50 -23.30 -6.51
N VAL A 136 11.36 -22.63 -6.39
CA VAL A 136 11.20 -21.36 -5.66
C VAL A 136 10.41 -21.58 -4.38
N TYR A 137 10.73 -20.83 -3.34
CA TYR A 137 10.16 -20.93 -2.00
C TYR A 137 9.63 -19.56 -1.58
N VAL A 138 8.38 -19.50 -1.12
CA VAL A 138 7.69 -18.25 -0.74
C VAL A 138 7.01 -18.43 0.63
N ASP A 139 7.30 -17.57 1.61
CA ASP A 139 6.79 -17.67 3.01
C ASP A 139 5.65 -16.68 3.30
N ASN A 140 5.46 -15.63 2.48
CA ASN A 140 4.28 -14.77 2.62
C ASN A 140 3.98 -13.97 1.34
N LEU A 141 2.74 -13.48 1.24
CA LEU A 141 2.30 -12.54 0.21
C LEU A 141 1.50 -11.38 0.82
N THR A 142 2.12 -10.65 1.73
CA THR A 142 1.53 -9.49 2.39
C THR A 142 1.32 -8.36 1.40
N VAL A 143 0.17 -7.69 1.42
CA VAL A 143 -0.05 -6.45 0.68
C VAL A 143 0.03 -5.30 1.67
N GLU A 144 0.81 -4.28 1.36
CA GLU A 144 0.89 -3.03 2.10
C GLU A 144 0.33 -1.88 1.27
N VAL A 145 -0.53 -1.08 1.90
CA VAL A 145 -1.16 0.09 1.30
C VAL A 145 -0.93 1.31 2.18
N ASP A 146 -0.44 2.37 1.56
CA ASP A 146 -0.31 3.71 2.13
C ASP A 146 -1.39 4.60 1.54
N TYR A 147 -2.17 5.28 2.38
CA TYR A 147 -3.20 6.20 1.96
C TYR A 147 -3.34 7.43 2.89
N THR A 148 -3.97 8.47 2.35
CA THR A 148 -4.32 9.69 3.08
C THR A 148 -5.83 9.86 3.11
N THR A 149 -6.39 10.17 4.27
CA THR A 149 -7.82 10.48 4.43
C THR A 149 -8.09 11.94 4.07
N THR A 150 -9.26 12.20 3.49
CA THR A 150 -9.66 13.57 3.13
C THR A 150 -10.00 14.39 4.37
N GLU A 151 -10.50 13.75 5.44
CA GLU A 151 -10.83 14.39 6.73
C GLU A 151 -9.63 15.10 7.37
N GLU A 152 -8.43 14.50 7.31
CA GLU A 152 -7.19 15.10 7.82
C GLU A 152 -6.87 16.44 7.12
N LYS A 153 -7.29 16.57 5.85
CA LYS A 153 -7.12 17.80 5.07
C LYS A 153 -8.17 18.86 5.42
N GLU A 154 -9.40 18.45 5.69
CA GLU A 154 -10.48 19.37 6.07
C GLU A 154 -10.26 19.93 7.48
N GLU A 155 -9.83 19.12 8.45
CA GLU A 155 -9.48 19.60 9.79
C GLU A 155 -8.32 20.59 9.75
N ALA A 156 -7.27 20.31 8.98
CA ALA A 156 -6.16 21.24 8.80
C ALA A 156 -6.60 22.58 8.17
N ILE A 157 -7.54 22.54 7.22
CA ILE A 157 -8.13 23.75 6.63
C ILE A 157 -8.96 24.51 7.67
N GLN A 158 -9.80 23.83 8.44
CA GLN A 158 -10.63 24.44 9.48
C GLN A 158 -9.76 25.10 10.56
N GLU A 159 -8.69 24.42 11.00
CA GLU A 159 -7.75 24.99 11.97
C GLU A 159 -7.05 26.24 11.40
N THR A 160 -6.60 26.19 10.14
CA THR A 160 -5.99 27.33 9.47
C THR A 160 -6.95 28.52 9.37
N VAL A 161 -8.21 28.28 9.00
CA VAL A 161 -9.26 29.31 8.93
C VAL A 161 -9.55 29.90 10.31
N ALA A 162 -9.64 29.06 11.34
CA ALA A 162 -9.85 29.51 12.71
C ALA A 162 -8.70 30.39 13.23
N GLN A 163 -7.45 30.03 12.92
CA GLN A 163 -6.28 30.86 13.24
C GLN A 163 -6.32 32.22 12.53
N PHE A 164 -6.70 32.25 11.25
CA PHE A 164 -6.85 33.49 10.49
C PHE A 164 -7.95 34.39 11.07
N ILE A 165 -9.13 33.84 11.38
CA ILE A 165 -10.23 34.57 12.02
C ILE A 165 -9.78 35.17 13.36
N LYS A 166 -9.07 34.39 14.18
CA LYS A 166 -8.55 34.86 15.49
C LYS A 166 -7.56 36.01 15.32
N ALA A 167 -6.68 35.95 14.31
CA ALA A 167 -5.76 37.03 13.99
C ALA A 167 -6.52 38.29 13.52
N TYR A 168 -7.52 38.14 12.66
CA TYR A 168 -8.32 39.26 12.15
C TYR A 168 -9.09 40.00 13.26
N TRP A 169 -9.72 39.26 14.19
CA TRP A 169 -10.40 39.86 15.35
C TRP A 169 -9.45 40.61 16.28
N LYS A 170 -8.22 40.10 16.46
CA LYS A 170 -7.18 40.80 17.22
C LYS A 170 -6.87 42.17 16.59
N GLU A 171 -6.66 42.24 15.28
CA GLU A 171 -6.39 43.52 14.58
C GLU A 171 -7.59 44.48 14.65
N LEU A 172 -8.82 43.98 14.45
CA LEU A 172 -10.04 44.79 14.59
C LEU A 172 -10.20 45.39 15.99
N SER A 173 -9.92 44.62 17.04
CA SER A 173 -10.02 45.12 18.42
C SER A 173 -9.01 46.24 18.70
N VAL A 174 -7.79 46.16 18.16
CA VAL A 174 -6.80 47.23 18.24
C VAL A 174 -7.29 48.49 17.54
N LEU A 175 -7.86 48.36 16.33
CA LEU A 175 -8.42 49.49 15.58
C LEU A 175 -9.58 50.16 16.34
N ALA A 176 -10.47 49.37 16.94
CA ALA A 176 -11.59 49.88 17.74
C ALA A 176 -11.12 50.70 18.95
N VAL A 177 -10.06 50.25 19.63
CA VAL A 177 -9.45 51.00 20.74
C VAL A 177 -8.84 52.32 20.25
N ILE A 178 -8.12 52.31 19.11
CA ILE A 178 -7.57 53.53 18.52
C ILE A 178 -8.69 54.53 18.19
N ILE A 179 -9.78 54.07 17.58
CA ILE A 179 -10.93 54.92 17.25
C ILE A 179 -11.55 55.51 18.53
N ALA A 180 -11.74 54.70 19.57
CA ALA A 180 -12.28 55.17 20.85
C ALA A 180 -11.39 56.25 21.48
N ILE A 181 -10.07 56.07 21.45
CA ILE A 181 -9.09 57.07 21.92
C ILE A 181 -9.24 58.36 21.12
N VAL A 182 -9.27 58.29 19.78
CA VAL A 182 -9.42 59.47 18.92
C VAL A 182 -10.73 60.22 19.20
N ILE A 183 -11.84 59.50 19.41
CA ILE A 183 -13.13 60.11 19.75
C ILE A 183 -13.05 60.83 21.12
N ALA A 184 -12.47 60.20 22.14
CA ALA A 184 -12.31 60.81 23.46
C ALA A 184 -11.49 62.11 23.40
N ILE A 185 -10.40 62.11 22.62
CA ILE A 185 -9.57 63.30 22.36
C ILE A 185 -10.39 64.44 21.76
N ILE A 186 -11.18 64.15 20.72
CA ILE A 186 -11.99 65.14 20.00
C ILE A 186 -13.05 65.75 20.92
N LEU A 187 -13.66 64.94 21.78
CA LEU A 187 -14.72 65.37 22.69
C LEU A 187 -14.21 66.09 23.95
N GLY A 188 -12.89 66.14 24.17
CA GLY A 188 -12.29 66.75 25.36
C GLY A 188 -12.59 65.99 26.65
N VAL A 189 -12.99 64.72 26.54
CA VAL A 189 -13.23 63.82 27.66
C VAL A 189 -11.94 63.05 27.88
N TRP A 190 -11.13 63.52 28.81
CA TRP A 190 -9.93 62.84 29.29
C TRP A 190 -10.12 62.38 30.72
#